data_AF-A0A357I066-F1
#
_entry.id   AF-A0A357I066-F1
#
_cell.length_a   1.000
_cell.length_b   1.000
_cell.length_c   1.000
_cell.angle_alpha   90.00
_cell.angle_beta   90.00
_cell.angle_gamma   90.00
#
_symmetry.space_group_name_H-M   'P 1'
#
loop_
_entity.id
_entity.type
_entity.pdbx_description
1 polymer ?
#
loop_
_entity_poly.entity_id
_entity_poly.type
_entity_poly.pdbx_seq_one_letter_code
_entity_poly.pdbx_strand_id
1 'polypeptide(L)'
;MFPQKKKKKVDYEALNSALMRIPRMDVTVARSLIDLDIREIYDLQGRAPEILFEEARKKNENLPENQIRYFRMAVYYAEAETPDVSKLHPDEWN
;
A
#
# COMPACT_ATOMS: atom_id res chain seq x y z
N MET A 1 -34.86 11.44 -2.54
CA MET A 1 -33.72 11.56 -3.48
C MET A 1 -32.52 10.94 -2.78
N PHE A 2 -32.12 9.72 -3.15
CA PHE A 2 -30.91 9.10 -2.58
C PHE A 2 -29.69 9.79 -3.23
N PRO A 3 -28.73 10.32 -2.46
CA PRO A 3 -27.54 10.92 -3.05
C PRO A 3 -26.82 9.84 -3.85
N GLN A 4 -26.73 10.03 -5.17
CA GLN A 4 -25.94 9.15 -6.02
C GLN A 4 -24.48 9.31 -5.59
N LYS A 5 -23.96 8.34 -4.82
CA LYS A 5 -22.53 8.24 -4.53
C LYS A 5 -21.81 8.31 -5.88
N LYS A 6 -21.16 9.44 -6.17
CA LYS A 6 -20.27 9.58 -7.33
C LYS A 6 -19.31 8.39 -7.25
N LYS A 7 -19.35 7.49 -8.25
CA LYS A 7 -18.37 6.42 -8.37
C LYS A 7 -17.00 7.10 -8.35
N LYS A 8 -16.22 6.85 -7.29
CA LYS A 8 -14.85 7.35 -7.17
C LYS A 8 -14.14 6.87 -8.43
N LYS A 9 -13.53 7.78 -9.20
CA LYS A 9 -12.75 7.38 -10.37
C LYS A 9 -11.73 6.37 -9.87
N VAL A 10 -11.66 5.22 -10.53
CA VAL A 10 -10.66 4.21 -10.21
C VAL A 10 -9.29 4.86 -10.34
N ASP A 11 -8.44 4.73 -9.33
CA ASP A 11 -7.08 5.28 -9.33
C ASP A 11 -6.21 4.43 -10.27
N TYR A 12 -6.35 4.66 -11.58
CA TYR A 12 -5.66 3.89 -12.63
C TYR A 12 -4.13 3.95 -12.51
N GLU A 13 -3.59 5.04 -11.98
CA GLU A 13 -2.16 5.18 -11.73
C GLU A 13 -1.69 4.16 -10.67
N ALA A 14 -2.43 4.06 -9.57
CA ALA A 14 -2.15 3.06 -8.54
C ALA A 14 -2.39 1.65 -9.05
N LEU A 15 -3.49 1.42 -9.79
CA LEU A 15 -3.84 0.11 -10.34
C LEU A 15 -2.79 -0.45 -11.32
N ASN A 16 -2.15 0.42 -12.10
CA ASN A 16 -1.11 0.02 -13.06
C ASN A 16 0.32 0.12 -12.51
N SER A 17 0.47 0.49 -11.23
CA SER A 17 1.79 0.64 -10.60
C SER A 17 2.48 -0.70 -10.36
N ALA A 18 3.82 -0.68 -10.25
CA ALA A 18 4.59 -1.87 -9.90
C ALA A 18 4.21 -2.42 -8.51
N LEU A 19 3.70 -1.56 -7.61
CA LEU A 19 3.24 -1.93 -6.27
C LEU A 19 2.06 -2.91 -6.29
N MET A 20 1.24 -2.90 -7.36
CA MET A 20 0.15 -3.86 -7.52
C MET A 20 0.60 -5.28 -7.86
N ARG A 21 1.91 -5.49 -8.12
CA ARG A 21 2.49 -6.83 -8.21
C ARG A 21 2.62 -7.50 -6.85
N ILE A 22 2.63 -6.72 -5.76
CA ILE A 22 2.64 -7.26 -4.40
C ILE A 22 1.29 -7.97 -4.18
N PRO A 23 1.29 -9.25 -3.80
CA PRO A 23 0.04 -9.98 -3.63
C PRO A 23 -0.87 -9.31 -2.59
N ARG A 24 -2.18 -9.32 -2.85
CA ARG A 24 -3.21 -8.77 -1.95
C ARG A 24 -3.07 -7.27 -1.67
N MET A 25 -2.25 -6.53 -2.41
CA MET A 25 -2.09 -5.08 -2.21
C MET A 25 -3.41 -4.32 -2.38
N ASP A 26 -3.63 -3.31 -1.53
CA ASP A 26 -4.77 -2.42 -1.64
C ASP A 26 -4.44 -1.21 -2.53
N VAL A 27 -5.39 -0.82 -3.40
CA VAL A 27 -5.21 0.29 -4.34
C VAL A 27 -5.06 1.63 -3.62
N THR A 28 -5.72 1.81 -2.46
CA THR A 28 -5.61 3.05 -1.66
C THR A 28 -4.22 3.16 -1.03
N VAL A 29 -3.66 2.03 -0.58
CA VAL A 29 -2.30 1.97 -0.04
C VAL A 29 -1.27 2.20 -1.15
N ALA A 30 -1.43 1.54 -2.31
CA ALA A 30 -0.57 1.78 -3.47
C ALA A 30 -0.60 3.25 -3.90
N ARG A 31 -1.77 3.90 -3.91
CA ARG A 31 -1.87 5.34 -4.19
C ARG A 31 -1.12 6.17 -3.16
N SER A 32 -1.24 5.81 -1.88
CA SER A 32 -0.57 6.52 -0.79
C SER A 32 0.95 6.40 -0.88
N LEU A 33 1.47 5.23 -1.28
CA LEU A 33 2.88 5.01 -1.57
C LEU A 33 3.36 5.85 -2.77
N ILE A 34 2.56 5.93 -3.84
CA ILE A 34 2.87 6.78 -5.00
C ILE A 34 2.89 8.26 -4.60
N ASP A 35 1.98 8.70 -3.74
CA ASP A 35 1.97 10.07 -3.22
C ASP A 35 3.20 10.36 -2.32
N LEU A 36 3.90 9.32 -1.82
CA LEU A 36 5.21 9.40 -1.14
C LEU A 36 6.40 9.27 -2.10
N ASP A 37 6.16 9.31 -3.41
CA ASP A 37 7.14 9.11 -4.49
C ASP A 37 7.74 7.69 -4.54
N ILE A 38 7.08 6.71 -3.93
CA ILE A 38 7.41 5.28 -4.02
C ILE A 38 6.65 4.72 -5.22
N ARG A 39 7.35 4.41 -6.30
CA ARG A 39 6.73 3.97 -7.55
C ARG A 39 7.05 2.51 -7.86
N GLU A 40 8.23 2.08 -7.45
CA GLU A 40 8.72 0.74 -7.68
C GLU A 40 8.83 -0.06 -6.36
N ILE A 41 8.84 -1.38 -6.47
CA ILE A 41 8.92 -2.26 -5.31
C ILE A 41 10.27 -2.09 -4.58
N TYR A 42 11.36 -1.87 -5.32
CA TYR A 42 12.68 -1.70 -4.72
C TYR A 42 12.82 -0.41 -3.90
N ASP A 43 11.98 0.61 -4.14
CA ASP A 43 11.98 1.86 -3.37
C ASP A 43 11.57 1.64 -1.90
N LEU A 44 10.94 0.50 -1.62
CA LEU A 44 10.54 0.07 -0.28
C LEU A 44 11.67 -0.63 0.49
N GLN A 45 12.73 -1.08 -0.18
CA GLN A 45 13.83 -1.80 0.46
C GLN A 45 14.56 -0.88 1.46
N GLY A 46 14.77 -1.34 2.70
CA GLY A 46 15.41 -0.55 3.75
C GLY A 46 14.57 0.61 4.28
N ARG A 47 13.30 0.74 3.88
CA ARG A 47 12.35 1.70 4.46
C ARG A 47 11.64 1.07 5.64
N ALA A 48 11.43 1.85 6.70
CA ALA A 48 10.61 1.42 7.83
C ALA A 48 9.11 1.53 7.48
N PRO A 49 8.32 0.45 7.57
CA PRO A 49 6.92 0.46 7.19
C PRO A 49 6.07 1.40 8.06
N GLU A 50 6.44 1.58 9.33
CA GLU A 50 5.77 2.48 10.26
C GLU A 50 5.94 3.95 9.84
N ILE A 51 7.16 4.33 9.44
CA ILE A 51 7.46 5.68 8.96
C ILE A 51 6.71 5.96 7.66
N LEU A 52 6.72 5.01 6.72
CA LEU A 52 5.95 5.14 5.46
C LEU A 52 4.46 5.32 5.74
N PHE A 53 3.91 4.56 6.69
CA PHE A 53 2.52 4.69 7.08
C PHE A 53 2.21 6.04 7.71
N GLU A 54 3.06 6.53 8.62
CA GLU A 54 2.91 7.86 9.22
C GLU A 54 2.96 8.98 8.17
N GLU A 55 3.90 8.91 7.23
CA GLU A 55 3.99 9.88 6.14
C GLU A 55 2.77 9.82 5.21
N ALA A 56 2.30 8.61 4.89
CA ALA A 56 1.08 8.41 4.12
C ALA A 56 -0.13 9.02 4.84
N ARG A 57 -0.24 8.85 6.16
CA ARG A 57 -1.32 9.40 6.98
C ARG A 57 -1.29 10.92 7.05
N LYS A 58 -0.09 11.54 7.04
CA LYS A 58 0.05 13.00 6.94
C LYS A 58 -0.49 13.57 5.62
N LYS A 59 -0.41 12.80 4.53
CA LYS A 59 -0.96 13.18 3.21
C LYS A 59 -2.43 12.80 3.05
N ASN A 60 -2.85 11.73 3.70
CA ASN A 60 -4.21 11.20 3.65
C ASN A 60 -4.72 10.86 5.05
N GLU A 61 -5.36 11.83 5.68
CA GLU A 61 -5.89 11.73 7.05
C GLU A 61 -6.98 10.64 7.19
N ASN A 62 -7.60 10.24 6.08
CA ASN A 62 -8.63 9.21 6.04
C ASN A 62 -8.07 7.79 5.92
N LEU A 63 -6.75 7.60 5.92
CA LEU A 63 -6.13 6.29 5.86
C LEU A 63 -6.33 5.57 7.22
N PRO A 64 -7.11 4.48 7.27
CA PRO A 64 -7.36 3.80 8.54
C PRO A 64 -6.10 3.09 9.06
N GLU A 65 -5.97 3.01 10.38
CA GLU A 65 -4.79 2.48 11.08
C GLU A 65 -4.47 1.04 10.69
N ASN A 66 -5.50 0.24 10.45
CA ASN A 66 -5.37 -1.15 10.04
C ASN A 66 -4.71 -1.32 8.66
N GLN A 67 -4.51 -0.26 7.87
CA GLN A 67 -3.81 -0.30 6.59
C GLN A 67 -2.29 -0.46 6.76
N ILE A 68 -1.73 -0.23 7.96
CA ILE A 68 -0.29 -0.39 8.23
C ILE A 68 0.21 -1.79 7.86
N ARG A 69 -0.65 -2.80 7.97
CA ARG A 69 -0.37 -4.19 7.58
C ARG A 69 0.07 -4.33 6.12
N TYR A 70 -0.50 -3.51 5.21
CA TYR A 70 -0.10 -3.52 3.80
C TYR A 70 1.28 -2.88 3.61
N PHE A 71 1.63 -1.86 4.39
CA PHE A 71 2.97 -1.26 4.35
C PHE A 71 4.02 -2.26 4.84
N ARG A 72 3.75 -2.94 5.96
CA ARG A 72 4.61 -4.02 6.49
C ARG A 72 4.83 -5.13 5.46
N MET A 73 3.74 -5.62 4.86
CA MET A 73 3.80 -6.63 3.80
C MET A 73 4.56 -6.13 2.57
N ALA A 74 4.39 -4.86 2.18
CA ALA A 74 5.05 -4.27 1.02
C ALA A 74 6.58 -4.23 1.20
N VAL A 75 7.04 -3.77 2.36
CA VAL A 75 8.46 -3.75 2.72
C VAL A 75 9.01 -5.16 2.78
N TYR A 76 8.32 -6.10 3.44
CA TYR A 76 8.73 -7.49 3.48
C TYR A 76 8.87 -8.11 2.08
N TYR A 77 7.89 -7.88 1.20
CA TYR A 77 7.93 -8.37 -0.18
C TYR A 77 9.10 -7.76 -0.97
N ALA A 78 9.43 -6.48 -0.72
CA ALA A 78 10.55 -5.82 -1.36
C ALA A 78 11.90 -6.37 -0.90
N GLU A 79 12.04 -6.68 0.39
CA GLU A 79 13.29 -7.15 0.99
C GLU A 79 13.54 -8.65 0.79
N ALA A 80 12.49 -9.45 0.64
CA ALA A 80 12.61 -10.89 0.46
C ALA A 80 12.85 -11.25 -1.02
N GLU A 81 14.03 -11.80 -1.33
CA GLU A 81 14.32 -12.35 -2.67
C GLU A 81 13.37 -13.52 -3.03
N THR A 82 13.02 -14.33 -2.04
CA THR A 82 12.04 -15.43 -2.15
C THR A 82 11.01 -15.29 -1.03
N PRO A 83 9.95 -14.49 -1.22
CA PRO A 83 8.98 -14.26 -0.16
C PRO A 83 8.14 -15.51 0.13
N ASP A 84 8.04 -15.86 1.41
CA ASP A 84 7.11 -16.89 1.88
C ASP A 84 5.66 -16.48 1.60
N VAL A 85 4.93 -17.31 0.83
CA VAL A 85 3.55 -17.08 0.40
C VAL A 85 2.61 -16.89 1.59
N SER A 86 2.87 -17.55 2.72
CA SER A 86 2.06 -17.40 3.93
C SER A 86 2.10 -15.96 4.45
N LYS A 87 3.27 -15.32 4.40
CA LYS A 87 3.50 -13.93 4.83
C LYS A 87 3.08 -12.88 3.79
N LEU A 88 2.56 -13.29 2.64
CA LEU A 88 1.98 -12.39 1.62
C LEU A 88 0.48 -12.18 1.80
N HIS A 89 0.01 -12.37 3.03
CA HIS A 89 -1.32 -12.01 3.45
C HIS A 89 -1.25 -10.83 4.43
N PRO A 90 -2.03 -9.76 4.23
CA PRO A 90 -2.01 -8.60 5.12
C PRO A 90 -2.37 -8.95 6.58
N ASP A 91 -3.19 -9.99 6.81
CA ASP A 91 -3.58 -10.39 8.17
C ASP A 91 -2.41 -10.93 9.02
N GLU A 92 -1.31 -11.38 8.40
CA GLU A 92 -0.10 -11.82 9.11
C GLU A 92 0.68 -10.66 9.73
N TRP A 93 0.35 -9.41 9.37
CA TRP A 93 1.08 -8.20 9.73
C TRP A 93 0.30 -7.26 10.66
N ASN A 94 -0.63 -7.83 11.45
CA ASN A 94 -1.51 -7.10 12.38
C ASN A 94 -0.72 -6.39 13.49
#